data_AF-A0AB37MHF5-F1
#
_entry.id   AF-A0AB37MHF5-F1
#
_cell.length_a   1.000
_cell.length_b   1.000
_cell.length_c   1.000
_cell.angle_alpha   90.00
_cell.angle_beta   90.00
_cell.angle_gamma   90.00
#
_symmetry.space_group_name_H-M   'P 1'
#
loop_
_entity.id
_entity.type
_entity.pdbx_description
1 polymer ?
#
loop_
_entity_poly.entity_id
_entity_poly.type
_entity_poly.pdbx_seq_one_letter_code
_entity_poly.pdbx_strand_id
1 'polypeptide(L)'
;MSLEYDLYETPDIQQTGEQQPLHPRVVFKGTIGREEFLDRVHKFTGLSRSLLAGAMQSFQDELRDLLADGWIVEMGEMGYFSVSLQGPPVMNKKDVHAQSIKLKNINYRPSSRFKKEVHWKIKPKRGESFTRPNREERDAEKCLKIINSHLAKYPCLTRADYCRLTGCSKKLALKELNGFIADGLLIRYGAGKQVVYGKVQQ
;
A
#
# COMPACT_ATOMS: atom_id res chain seq x y z
N MET A 1 -3.31 -12.18 17.09
CA MET A 1 -3.40 -11.47 15.79
C MET A 1 -3.33 -12.50 14.68
N SER A 2 -4.19 -12.41 13.66
CA SER A 2 -4.18 -13.27 12.46
C SER A 2 -3.85 -12.45 11.21
N LEU A 3 -3.21 -13.09 10.24
CA LEU A 3 -3.03 -12.59 8.87
C LEU A 3 -4.21 -13.07 8.04
N GLU A 4 -4.97 -12.15 7.47
CA GLU A 4 -6.10 -12.49 6.61
C GLU A 4 -5.62 -12.73 5.18
N TYR A 5 -6.18 -13.74 4.52
CA TYR A 5 -5.91 -14.03 3.11
C TYR A 5 -7.20 -14.33 2.35
N ASP A 6 -7.19 -13.96 1.06
CA ASP A 6 -8.21 -14.32 0.08
C ASP A 6 -7.57 -15.12 -1.07
N LEU A 7 -8.36 -15.77 -1.92
CA LEU A 7 -7.93 -16.64 -3.00
C LEU A 7 -8.34 -15.99 -4.32
N TYR A 8 -7.38 -15.88 -5.23
CA TYR A 8 -7.57 -15.27 -6.55
C TYR A 8 -7.26 -16.29 -7.63
N GLU A 9 -8.10 -16.32 -8.68
CA GLU A 9 -7.81 -17.08 -9.88
C GLU A 9 -6.52 -16.58 -10.53
N THR A 10 -5.70 -17.52 -10.99
CA THR A 10 -4.58 -17.22 -11.88
C THR A 10 -5.12 -16.59 -13.16
N PRO A 11 -4.53 -15.49 -13.66
CA PRO A 11 -4.91 -14.95 -14.95
C PRO A 11 -4.73 -16.03 -16.03
N ASP A 12 -5.79 -16.34 -16.76
CA ASP A 12 -5.73 -17.25 -17.90
C ASP A 12 -5.02 -16.55 -19.07
N ILE A 13 -3.71 -16.79 -19.20
CA ILE A 13 -2.88 -16.20 -20.26
C ILE A 13 -3.24 -16.81 -21.62
N GLN A 14 -3.74 -18.05 -21.63
CA GLN A 14 -4.01 -18.81 -22.86
C GLN A 14 -5.47 -18.70 -23.34
N GLN A 15 -6.35 -18.05 -22.56
CA GLN A 15 -7.77 -17.86 -22.85
C GLN A 15 -8.48 -19.19 -23.16
N THR A 16 -8.07 -20.27 -22.49
CA THR A 16 -8.65 -21.61 -22.69
C THR A 16 -10.08 -21.70 -22.15
N GLY A 17 -10.48 -20.77 -21.28
CA GLY A 17 -11.83 -20.76 -20.68
C GLY A 17 -11.99 -21.84 -19.59
N GLU A 18 -10.91 -22.52 -19.23
CA GLU A 18 -10.88 -23.51 -18.15
C GLU A 18 -10.79 -22.84 -16.78
N GLN A 19 -11.28 -23.55 -15.76
CA GLN A 19 -11.21 -23.09 -14.38
C GLN A 19 -9.75 -23.02 -13.92
N GLN A 20 -9.30 -21.80 -13.59
CA GLN A 20 -7.92 -21.53 -13.22
C GLN A 20 -7.64 -21.88 -11.75
N PRO A 21 -6.40 -22.28 -11.40
CA PRO A 21 -6.03 -22.52 -10.01
C PRO A 21 -6.12 -21.25 -9.17
N LEU A 22 -6.45 -21.41 -7.89
CA LEU A 22 -6.55 -20.31 -6.94
C LEU A 22 -5.25 -20.13 -6.16
N HIS A 23 -4.78 -18.88 -6.04
CA HIS A 23 -3.61 -18.52 -5.23
C HIS A 23 -3.96 -17.58 -4.07
N PRO A 24 -3.39 -17.81 -2.88
CA PRO A 24 -3.64 -16.96 -1.73
C PRO A 24 -2.97 -15.59 -1.90
N ARG A 25 -3.68 -14.53 -1.54
CA ARG A 25 -3.15 -13.16 -1.44
C ARG A 25 -3.50 -12.59 -0.07
N VAL A 26 -2.56 -11.83 0.50
CA VAL A 26 -2.75 -11.16 1.79
C VAL A 26 -3.83 -10.08 1.67
N VAL A 27 -4.79 -10.08 2.59
CA VAL A 27 -5.73 -8.98 2.80
C VAL A 27 -5.07 -7.99 3.76
N PHE A 28 -4.53 -6.89 3.21
CA PHE A 28 -3.85 -5.87 4.00
C PHE A 28 -4.84 -5.09 4.86
N LYS A 29 -4.50 -4.87 6.14
CA LYS A 29 -5.32 -4.10 7.10
C LYS A 29 -5.19 -2.58 6.93
N GLY A 30 -4.33 -2.13 6.03
CA GLY A 30 -3.95 -0.73 5.86
C GLY A 30 -2.45 -0.53 6.04
N THR A 31 -2.04 0.74 6.15
CA THR A 31 -0.65 1.16 6.29
C THR A 31 -0.47 1.84 7.64
N ILE A 32 0.48 1.36 8.44
CA ILE A 32 0.90 2.05 9.67
C ILE A 32 1.84 3.19 9.27
N GLY A 33 1.44 4.42 9.58
CA GLY A 33 2.25 5.62 9.32
C GLY A 33 3.40 5.80 10.30
N ARG A 34 4.30 6.75 10.01
CA ARG A 34 5.46 7.06 10.86
C ARG A 34 5.07 7.33 12.31
N GLU A 35 4.15 8.26 12.55
CA GLU A 35 3.73 8.66 13.90
C GLU A 35 3.12 7.49 14.68
N GLU A 36 2.25 6.70 14.04
CA GLU A 36 1.62 5.54 14.68
C GLU A 36 2.67 4.45 14.99
N PHE A 37 3.64 4.24 14.10
CA PHE A 37 4.73 3.30 14.35
C PHE A 37 5.58 3.74 15.56
N LEU A 38 5.99 5.00 15.60
CA LEU A 38 6.75 5.57 16.71
C LEU A 38 5.95 5.52 18.02
N ASP A 39 4.66 5.78 17.98
CA ASP A 39 3.75 5.65 19.13
C ASP A 39 3.74 4.24 19.70
N ARG A 40 3.70 3.21 18.83
CA ARG A 40 3.72 1.81 19.26
C ARG A 40 5.06 1.45 19.90
N VAL A 41 6.18 1.93 19.36
CA VAL A 41 7.51 1.71 19.93
C VAL A 41 7.63 2.44 21.28
N HIS A 42 7.25 3.72 21.36
CA HIS A 42 7.25 4.50 22.60
C HIS A 42 6.46 3.80 23.71
N LYS A 43 5.24 3.31 23.42
CA LYS A 43 4.40 2.60 24.40
C LYS A 43 5.05 1.31 24.91
N PHE A 44 5.87 0.65 24.09
CA PHE A 44 6.52 -0.60 24.45
C PHE A 44 7.85 -0.39 25.17
N THR A 45 8.64 0.62 24.79
CA THR A 45 10.00 0.84 25.32
C THR A 45 10.10 1.92 26.38
N GLY A 46 9.13 2.84 26.45
CA GLY A 46 9.18 4.04 27.28
C GLY A 46 10.06 5.18 26.73
N LEU A 47 10.77 4.97 25.61
CA LEU A 47 11.63 6.00 25.00
C LEU A 47 10.80 7.17 24.47
N SER A 48 11.27 8.40 24.64
CA SER A 48 10.54 9.58 24.19
C SER A 48 10.34 9.58 22.66
N ARG A 49 9.18 10.09 22.21
CA ARG A 49 8.87 10.19 20.78
C ARG A 49 9.89 11.02 20.01
N SER A 50 10.36 12.12 20.61
CA SER A 50 11.37 12.99 20.00
C SER A 50 12.68 12.26 19.78
N LEU A 51 13.13 11.46 20.76
CA LEU A 51 14.34 10.65 20.63
C LEU A 51 14.19 9.56 19.56
N LEU A 52 13.06 8.85 19.55
CA LEU A 52 12.78 7.82 18.54
C LEU A 52 12.70 8.40 17.12
N ALA A 53 12.05 9.56 16.97
CA ALA A 53 11.97 10.26 15.70
C ALA A 53 13.35 10.73 15.23
N GLY A 54 14.14 11.32 16.13
CA GLY A 54 15.51 11.75 15.86
C GLY A 54 16.40 10.60 15.42
N ALA A 55 16.40 9.48 16.17
CA ALA A 55 17.18 8.30 15.83
C ALA A 55 16.76 7.69 14.49
N MET A 56 15.45 7.61 14.21
CA MET A 56 14.93 7.13 12.92
C MET A 56 15.43 8.01 11.77
N GLN A 57 15.40 9.34 11.92
CA GLN A 57 15.91 10.27 10.93
C GLN A 57 17.41 10.10 10.71
N SER A 58 18.20 10.01 11.78
CA SER A 58 19.64 9.78 11.71
C SER A 58 20.00 8.47 11.00
N PHE A 59 19.29 7.38 11.27
CA PHE A 59 19.50 6.12 10.53
C PHE A 59 19.15 6.25 9.05
N GLN A 60 18.10 7.00 8.71
CA GLN A 60 17.72 7.22 7.31
C GLN A 60 18.75 8.05 6.55
N ASP A 61 19.30 9.08 7.21
CA ASP A 61 20.31 9.94 6.62
C ASP A 61 21.62 9.17 6.37
N GLU A 62 22.12 8.46 7.38
CA GLU A 62 23.33 7.65 7.25
C GLU A 62 23.16 6.52 6.23
N LEU A 63 22.01 5.83 6.24
CA LEU A 63 21.72 4.77 5.27
C LEU A 63 21.72 5.30 3.83
N ARG A 64 21.15 6.50 3.60
CA ARG A 64 21.15 7.11 2.27
C ARG A 64 22.57 7.37 1.80
N ASP A 65 23.42 7.94 2.65
CA ASP A 65 24.75 8.36 2.30
C ASP A 65 25.66 7.13 2.04
N LEU A 66 25.58 6.11 2.90
CA LEU A 66 26.30 4.84 2.70
C LEU A 66 25.87 4.10 1.42
N LEU A 67 24.58 4.10 1.10
CA LEU A 67 24.09 3.49 -0.15
C LEU A 67 24.53 4.28 -1.39
N ALA A 68 24.62 5.61 -1.29
CA ALA A 68 25.15 6.45 -2.36
C ALA A 68 26.64 6.18 -2.61
N ASP A 69 27.39 5.88 -1.55
CA ASP A 69 28.80 5.48 -1.59
C ASP A 69 29.02 4.02 -2.03
N GLY A 70 27.94 3.28 -2.30
CA GLY A 70 28.00 1.91 -2.81
C GLY A 70 28.18 0.83 -1.74
N TRP A 71 28.07 1.17 -0.46
CA TRP A 71 28.09 0.18 0.62
C TRP A 71 26.84 -0.69 0.63
N ILE A 72 27.02 -1.93 1.08
CA ILE A 72 25.92 -2.79 1.51
C ILE A 72 25.78 -2.61 3.01
N VAL A 73 24.62 -2.13 3.46
CA VAL A 73 24.38 -1.83 4.88
C VAL A 73 23.59 -2.96 5.53
N GLU A 74 24.17 -3.58 6.55
CA GLU A 74 23.50 -4.54 7.42
C GLU A 74 22.73 -3.81 8.52
N MET A 75 21.41 -3.99 8.56
CA MET A 75 20.53 -3.41 9.58
C MET A 75 20.17 -4.48 10.62
N GLY A 76 21.18 -4.91 11.37
CA GLY A 76 21.07 -5.94 12.40
C GLY A 76 20.35 -7.19 11.89
N GLU A 77 19.44 -7.73 12.70
CA GLU A 77 18.71 -8.95 12.33
C GLU A 77 17.69 -8.73 11.22
N MET A 78 17.33 -7.49 10.86
CA MET A 78 16.34 -7.24 9.80
C MET A 78 16.85 -7.75 8.45
N GLY A 79 18.09 -7.39 8.10
CA GLY A 79 18.72 -7.81 6.85
C GLY A 79 19.60 -6.73 6.24
N TYR A 80 19.75 -6.78 4.91
CA TYR A 80 20.69 -5.94 4.18
C TYR A 80 20.00 -5.00 3.21
N PHE A 81 20.52 -3.78 3.11
CA PHE A 81 20.19 -2.81 2.07
C PHE A 81 21.34 -2.69 1.08
N SER A 82 21.02 -2.65 -0.21
CA SER A 82 22.00 -2.43 -1.27
C SER A 82 21.39 -1.68 -2.44
N VAL A 83 22.22 -1.12 -3.33
CA VAL A 83 21.76 -0.47 -4.55
C VAL A 83 21.95 -1.37 -5.78
N SER A 84 21.17 -1.11 -6.82
CA SER A 84 21.40 -1.66 -8.15
C SER A 84 21.38 -0.53 -9.17
N LEU A 85 22.26 -0.63 -10.18
CA LEU A 85 22.38 0.35 -11.24
C LEU A 85 21.71 -0.16 -12.53
N GLN A 86 21.29 0.77 -13.38
CA GLN A 86 20.78 0.52 -14.72
C GLN A 86 21.52 1.43 -15.69
N GLY A 87 21.93 0.88 -16.84
CA GLY A 87 22.55 1.59 -17.94
C GLY A 87 22.15 0.98 -19.28
N PRO A 88 22.52 1.63 -20.40
CA PRO A 88 22.28 1.09 -21.73
C PRO A 88 23.05 -0.23 -21.94
N PRO A 89 22.50 -1.17 -22.74
CA PRO A 89 23.25 -2.36 -23.13
C PRO A 89 24.39 -1.94 -24.07
N VAL A 90 25.62 -2.31 -23.71
CA VAL A 90 26.81 -2.02 -24.50
C VAL A 90 27.60 -3.30 -24.77
N MET A 91 28.28 -3.36 -25.90
CA MET A 91 29.17 -4.48 -26.23
C MET A 91 30.61 -4.22 -25.75
N ASN A 92 31.06 -2.96 -25.78
CA ASN A 92 32.38 -2.57 -25.28
C ASN A 92 32.27 -1.68 -24.04
N LYS A 93 33.19 -1.87 -23.09
CA LYS A 93 33.24 -1.07 -21.85
C LYS A 93 33.46 0.43 -22.09
N LYS A 94 34.09 0.80 -23.20
CA LYS A 94 34.39 2.21 -23.56
C LYS A 94 33.15 2.98 -24.03
N ASP A 95 32.10 2.28 -24.41
CA ASP A 95 30.86 2.87 -24.94
C ASP A 95 29.89 3.28 -23.80
N VAL A 96 30.25 3.02 -22.53
CA VAL A 96 29.48 3.41 -21.36
C VAL A 96 30.05 4.69 -20.77
N HIS A 97 29.19 5.70 -20.66
CA HIS A 97 29.50 6.93 -19.95
C HIS A 97 28.79 6.96 -18.60
N ALA A 98 29.43 7.52 -17.56
CA ALA A 98 28.86 7.61 -16.22
C ALA A 98 27.47 8.30 -16.21
N GLN A 99 27.27 9.29 -17.07
CA GLN A 99 26.01 10.02 -17.26
C GLN A 99 24.86 9.13 -17.76
N SER A 100 25.18 7.99 -18.38
CA SER A 100 24.20 7.01 -18.86
C SER A 100 23.79 6.00 -17.78
N ILE A 101 24.52 5.94 -16.66
CA ILE A 101 24.27 5.05 -15.54
C ILE A 101 23.36 5.77 -14.54
N LYS A 102 22.30 5.09 -14.10
CA LYS A 102 21.35 5.60 -13.11
C LYS A 102 21.08 4.56 -12.03
N LEU A 103 20.66 5.03 -10.86
CA LEU A 103 20.13 4.16 -9.82
C LEU A 103 18.86 3.45 -10.34
N LYS A 104 18.88 2.11 -10.36
CA LYS A 104 17.73 1.27 -10.72
C LYS A 104 16.80 1.07 -9.54
N ASN A 105 17.37 0.66 -8.40
CA ASN A 105 16.59 0.31 -7.22
C ASN A 105 17.45 0.33 -5.95
N ILE A 106 16.78 0.49 -4.80
CA ILE A 106 17.31 0.12 -3.49
C ILE A 106 16.67 -1.23 -3.12
N ASN A 107 17.51 -2.24 -2.91
CA ASN A 107 17.09 -3.59 -2.60
C ASN A 107 17.15 -3.82 -1.09
N TYR A 108 16.07 -4.35 -0.53
CA TYR A 108 16.07 -4.90 0.81
C TYR A 108 16.08 -6.42 0.74
N ARG A 109 17.09 -7.05 1.33
CA ARG A 109 17.18 -8.50 1.49
C ARG A 109 16.96 -8.84 2.97
N PRO A 110 15.76 -9.31 3.36
CA PRO A 110 15.51 -9.69 4.75
C PRO A 110 16.35 -10.90 5.12
N SER A 111 16.89 -10.91 6.34
CA SER A 111 17.66 -12.04 6.86
C SER A 111 16.79 -13.29 6.97
N SER A 112 17.42 -14.47 6.93
CA SER A 112 16.71 -15.74 7.09
C SER A 112 16.05 -15.85 8.47
N ARG A 113 16.71 -15.32 9.52
CA ARG A 113 16.18 -15.26 10.88
C ARG A 113 14.92 -14.41 10.97
N PHE A 114 14.96 -13.20 10.43
CA PHE A 114 13.81 -12.29 10.44
C PHE A 114 12.60 -12.88 9.71
N LYS A 115 12.83 -13.51 8.55
CA LYS A 115 11.76 -14.23 7.82
C LYS A 115 11.15 -15.35 8.65
N LYS A 116 11.96 -16.13 9.37
CA LYS A 116 11.48 -17.21 10.25
C LYS A 116 10.65 -16.66 11.42
N GLU A 117 11.10 -15.59 12.05
CA GLU A 117 10.37 -14.95 13.16
C GLU A 117 9.01 -14.39 12.73
N VAL A 118 8.93 -13.78 11.55
CA VAL A 118 7.66 -13.34 10.98
C VAL A 118 6.77 -14.54 10.65
N HIS A 119 7.33 -15.59 10.04
CA HIS A 119 6.61 -16.81 9.71
C HIS A 119 5.95 -17.45 10.95
N TRP A 120 6.65 -17.58 12.07
CA TRP A 120 6.10 -18.14 13.31
C TRP A 120 5.00 -17.28 13.93
N LYS A 121 5.01 -15.97 13.70
CA LYS A 121 3.96 -15.05 14.18
C LYS A 121 2.71 -15.05 13.28
N ILE A 122 2.83 -15.48 12.02
CA ILE A 122 1.71 -15.53 11.08
C ILE A 122 0.77 -16.67 11.45
N LYS A 123 -0.50 -16.31 11.66
CA LYS A 123 -1.62 -17.25 11.78
C LYS A 123 -2.61 -16.95 10.65
N PRO A 124 -2.55 -17.69 9.52
CA PRO A 124 -3.42 -17.44 8.38
C PRO A 124 -4.87 -17.69 8.76
N LYS A 125 -5.75 -16.74 8.45
CA LYS A 125 -7.19 -16.89 8.58
C LYS A 125 -7.83 -16.49 7.26
N ARG A 126 -8.81 -17.28 6.81
CA ARG A 126 -9.62 -16.90 5.64
C ARG A 126 -10.34 -15.59 5.97
N GLY A 127 -10.18 -14.59 5.13
CA GLY A 127 -10.88 -13.30 5.25
C GLY A 127 -11.42 -12.89 3.88
N GLU A 128 -12.54 -12.20 3.87
CA GLU A 128 -13.09 -11.62 2.65
C GLU A 128 -12.26 -10.38 2.29
N SER A 129 -11.61 -10.40 1.14
CA SER A 129 -10.92 -9.22 0.65
C SER A 129 -11.95 -8.16 0.29
N PHE A 130 -12.01 -7.05 1.04
CA PHE A 130 -12.82 -5.88 0.67
C PHE A 130 -12.47 -5.33 -0.73
N THR A 131 -11.27 -5.66 -1.24
CA THR A 131 -10.80 -5.28 -2.58
C THR A 131 -11.21 -6.27 -3.67
N ARG A 132 -11.80 -7.42 -3.34
CA ARG A 132 -12.36 -8.35 -4.32
C ARG A 132 -13.50 -7.63 -5.05
N PRO A 133 -13.44 -7.51 -6.39
CA PRO A 133 -14.66 -7.33 -7.14
C PRO A 133 -15.41 -8.66 -7.02
N ASN A 134 -16.19 -8.84 -5.96
CA ASN A 134 -17.12 -9.96 -5.92
C ASN A 134 -18.12 -9.74 -7.07
N ARG A 135 -18.32 -10.81 -7.84
CA ARG A 135 -19.36 -10.93 -8.87
C ARG A 135 -20.77 -10.87 -8.28
N GLU A 136 -20.92 -10.96 -6.97
CA GLU A 136 -22.16 -10.62 -6.29
C GLU A 136 -22.24 -9.10 -6.17
N GLU A 137 -23.31 -8.54 -6.75
CA GLU A 137 -23.69 -7.14 -6.73
C GLU A 137 -23.20 -6.46 -5.45
N ARG A 138 -22.16 -5.64 -5.59
CA ARG A 138 -21.70 -4.81 -4.48
C ARG A 138 -22.89 -3.95 -4.07
N ASP A 139 -23.41 -4.26 -2.89
CA ASP A 139 -24.63 -3.66 -2.35
C ASP A 139 -24.46 -2.14 -2.24
N ALA A 140 -25.09 -1.42 -3.18
CA ALA A 140 -25.05 0.03 -3.27
C ALA A 140 -25.55 0.66 -1.96
N GLU A 141 -26.47 0.00 -1.26
CA GLU A 141 -27.03 0.45 0.00
C GLU A 141 -25.99 0.42 1.13
N LYS A 142 -25.18 -0.63 1.22
CA LYS A 142 -24.04 -0.70 2.17
C LYS A 142 -23.01 0.39 1.89
N CYS A 143 -22.70 0.63 0.62
CA CYS A 143 -21.76 1.70 0.23
C CYS A 143 -22.29 3.08 0.62
N LEU A 144 -23.58 3.33 0.40
CA LEU A 144 -24.24 4.56 0.84
C LEU A 144 -24.26 4.72 2.36
N LYS A 145 -24.47 3.64 3.13
CA LYS A 145 -24.38 3.67 4.60
C LYS A 145 -22.98 4.12 5.07
N ILE A 146 -21.92 3.63 4.43
CA ILE A 146 -20.54 4.03 4.72
C ILE A 146 -20.31 5.52 4.40
N ILE A 147 -20.75 5.97 3.21
CA ILE A 147 -20.62 7.37 2.79
C ILE A 147 -21.37 8.30 3.75
N ASN A 148 -22.62 7.97 4.07
CA ASN A 148 -23.45 8.77 4.99
C ASN A 148 -22.86 8.82 6.40
N SER A 149 -22.34 7.70 6.90
CA SER A 149 -21.67 7.66 8.22
C SER A 149 -20.41 8.53 8.26
N HIS A 150 -19.68 8.61 7.14
CA HIS A 150 -18.50 9.47 7.02
C HIS A 150 -18.90 10.95 6.91
N LEU A 151 -19.86 11.27 6.05
CA LEU A 151 -20.36 12.63 5.85
C LEU A 151 -21.10 13.21 7.07
N ALA A 152 -21.57 12.36 7.99
CA ALA A 152 -22.09 12.80 9.28
C ALA A 152 -20.99 13.32 10.22
N LYS A 153 -19.74 12.87 10.05
CA LYS A 153 -18.60 13.26 10.89
C LYS A 153 -17.68 14.29 10.21
N TYR A 154 -17.63 14.27 8.88
CA TYR A 154 -16.74 15.12 8.08
C TYR A 154 -17.54 15.82 6.98
N PRO A 155 -17.24 17.09 6.67
CA PRO A 155 -18.04 17.89 5.73
C PRO A 155 -17.97 17.40 4.27
N CYS A 156 -16.94 16.63 3.90
CA CYS A 156 -16.79 16.08 2.57
C CYS A 156 -16.02 14.75 2.59
N LEU A 157 -16.16 14.00 1.50
CA LEU A 157 -15.52 12.72 1.25
C LEU A 157 -14.62 12.85 0.03
N THR A 158 -13.34 12.46 0.12
CA THR A 158 -12.51 12.34 -1.09
C THR A 158 -12.62 10.95 -1.71
N ARG A 159 -12.24 10.79 -2.98
CA ARG A 159 -12.09 9.45 -3.58
C ARG A 159 -11.15 8.57 -2.76
N ALA A 160 -10.07 9.13 -2.22
CA ALA A 160 -9.11 8.38 -1.42
C ALA A 160 -9.74 7.89 -0.11
N ASP A 161 -10.56 8.71 0.54
CA ASP A 161 -11.35 8.32 1.71
C ASP A 161 -12.33 7.22 1.36
N TYR A 162 -13.04 7.35 0.23
CA TYR A 162 -13.96 6.31 -0.22
C TYR A 162 -13.24 4.99 -0.48
N CYS A 163 -12.10 4.99 -1.19
CA CYS A 163 -11.27 3.81 -1.39
C CYS A 163 -10.81 3.19 -0.06
N ARG A 164 -10.43 4.02 0.92
CA ARG A 164 -9.98 3.58 2.24
C ARG A 164 -11.12 2.96 3.05
N LEU A 165 -12.31 3.54 2.99
CA LEU A 165 -13.48 3.10 3.75
C LEU A 165 -14.15 1.85 3.15
N THR A 166 -14.15 1.73 1.82
CA THR A 166 -14.80 0.63 1.10
C THR A 166 -13.83 -0.44 0.61
N GLY A 167 -12.53 -0.21 0.73
CA GLY A 167 -11.49 -1.11 0.21
C GLY A 167 -11.46 -1.22 -1.32
N CYS A 168 -12.14 -0.34 -2.05
CA CYS A 168 -12.26 -0.46 -3.50
C CYS A 168 -11.06 0.11 -4.27
N SER A 169 -10.83 -0.42 -5.48
CA SER A 169 -9.80 0.10 -6.37
C SER A 169 -10.15 1.52 -6.85
N LYS A 170 -9.13 2.31 -7.21
CA LYS A 170 -9.32 3.68 -7.73
C LYS A 170 -10.33 3.76 -8.90
N LYS A 171 -10.31 2.78 -9.81
CA LYS A 171 -11.18 2.75 -10.99
C LYS A 171 -12.63 2.46 -10.59
N LEU A 172 -12.84 1.54 -9.66
CA LEU A 172 -14.16 1.18 -9.18
C LEU A 172 -14.78 2.27 -8.30
N ALA A 173 -13.97 2.89 -7.44
CA ALA A 173 -14.36 4.07 -6.66
C ALA A 173 -14.96 5.18 -7.53
N LEU A 174 -14.29 5.50 -8.65
CA LEU A 174 -14.76 6.51 -9.57
C LEU A 174 -16.09 6.11 -10.23
N LYS A 175 -16.24 4.84 -10.61
CA LYS A 175 -17.48 4.34 -11.21
C LYS A 175 -18.66 4.50 -10.24
N GLU A 176 -18.48 4.10 -8.99
CA GLU A 176 -19.54 4.15 -7.95
C GLU A 176 -19.86 5.57 -7.52
N LEU A 177 -18.86 6.41 -7.25
CA LEU A 177 -19.09 7.80 -6.88
C LEU A 177 -19.79 8.57 -8.00
N ASN A 178 -19.47 8.29 -9.27
CA ASN A 178 -20.20 8.86 -10.41
C ASN A 178 -21.63 8.30 -10.52
N GLY A 179 -21.86 7.02 -10.18
CA GLY A 179 -23.20 6.45 -10.08
C GLY A 179 -24.04 7.17 -9.03
N PHE A 180 -23.53 7.35 -7.81
CA PHE A 180 -24.23 8.09 -6.76
C PHE A 180 -24.49 9.56 -7.10
N ILE A 181 -23.66 10.18 -7.94
CA ILE A 181 -23.95 11.51 -8.48
C ILE A 181 -25.11 11.46 -9.48
N ALA A 182 -25.11 10.47 -10.39
CA ALA A 182 -26.20 10.30 -11.36
C ALA A 182 -27.54 10.01 -10.67
N ASP A 183 -27.51 9.27 -9.56
CA ASP A 183 -28.68 8.96 -8.73
C ASP A 183 -29.12 10.12 -7.82
N GLY A 184 -28.41 11.27 -7.86
CA GLY A 184 -28.74 12.44 -7.04
C GLY A 184 -28.50 12.24 -5.54
N LEU A 185 -27.59 11.34 -5.16
CA LEU A 185 -27.25 11.04 -3.76
C LEU A 185 -26.02 11.82 -3.29
N LEU A 186 -25.14 12.23 -4.22
CA LEU A 186 -23.94 13.01 -3.94
C LEU A 186 -23.77 14.17 -4.91
N ILE A 187 -23.11 15.22 -4.44
CA ILE A 187 -22.65 16.35 -5.27
C ILE A 187 -21.14 16.31 -5.36
N ARG A 188 -20.62 16.52 -6.57
CA ARG A 188 -19.19 16.67 -6.82
C ARG A 188 -18.79 18.14 -6.73
N TYR A 189 -17.75 18.42 -5.95
CA TYR A 189 -17.09 19.72 -5.87
C TYR A 189 -15.64 19.62 -6.35
N GLY A 190 -15.14 20.71 -6.94
CA GLY A 190 -13.75 20.83 -7.37
C GLY A 190 -13.38 20.05 -8.63
N ALA A 191 -12.10 20.13 -9.00
CA ALA A 191 -11.55 19.57 -10.23
C ALA A 191 -10.20 18.85 -10.01
N GLY A 192 -9.89 17.88 -10.88
CA GLY A 192 -8.62 17.15 -10.86
C GLY A 192 -8.34 16.43 -9.54
N LYS A 193 -7.25 16.81 -8.86
CA LYS A 193 -6.85 16.21 -7.57
C LYS A 193 -7.63 16.77 -6.37
N GLN A 194 -8.33 17.89 -6.54
CA GLN A 194 -9.10 18.57 -5.48
C GLN A 194 -10.59 18.17 -5.49
N VAL A 195 -10.92 17.04 -6.12
CA VAL A 195 -12.31 16.57 -6.20
C VAL A 195 -12.74 16.01 -4.84
N VAL A 196 -13.81 16.58 -4.32
CA VAL A 196 -14.48 16.11 -3.09
C VAL A 196 -15.97 15.89 -3.36
N TYR A 197 -16.56 14.98 -2.61
CA TYR A 197 -17.96 14.58 -2.73
C TYR A 197 -18.69 14.98 -1.44
N GLY A 198 -19.82 15.66 -1.57
CA GLY A 198 -20.65 16.09 -0.46
C GLY A 198 -22.07 15.56 -0.59
N LYS A 199 -22.84 15.67 0.50
CA LYS A 199 -24.26 15.32 0.48
C LYS A 199 -25.03 16.36 -0.33
N VAL A 200 -26.06 15.92 -1.06
CA VAL A 200 -27.04 16.84 -1.64
C VAL A 200 -27.77 17.52 -0.49
N GLN A 201 -27.68 18.84 -0.40
CA GLN A 201 -28.52 19.61 0.52
C GLN A 201 -29.94 19.62 -0.09
N GLN A 202 -30.89 19.00 0.60
CA GLN A 202 -32.31 19.27 0.37
C GLN A 202 -32.69 20.58 1.06
#